data_AF-A0A7Y3JF60-F1
#
_entry.id   AF-A0A7Y3JF60-F1
#
_cell.length_a   1.000
_cell.length_b   1.000
_cell.length_c   1.000
_cell.angle_alpha   90.00
_cell.angle_beta   90.00
_cell.angle_gamma   90.00
#
_symmetry.space_group_name_H-M   'P 1'
#
loop_
_entity.id
_entity.type
_entity.pdbx_description
1 polymer ?
#
loop_
_entity_poly.entity_id
_entity_poly.type
_entity_poly.pdbx_seq_one_letter_code
_entity_poly.pdbx_strand_id
1 'polypeptide(L)'
;VVIPARRSASDTPAVFAASAGAAAWVPHAVVPNLVRAMELLKSADFWIYGADMAGTPAHQAQMKGRVALVLGGEGKGLSRLVRQTCDVIVSIPTQGKIDSLNVSVAAGILMYEIRRDFPAALTEDGKISGVR
;
A
#
# COMPACT_ATOMS: atom_id res chain seq x y z
N VAL A 1 -2.80 2.34 -8.23
CA VAL A 1 -1.39 2.41 -7.76
C VAL A 1 -0.90 3.86 -7.89
N VAL A 2 -0.27 4.43 -6.85
CA VAL A 2 0.28 5.79 -6.92
C VAL A 2 1.80 5.72 -6.79
N ILE A 3 2.53 6.31 -7.73
CA ILE A 3 4.00 6.30 -7.75
C ILE A 3 4.56 7.71 -7.87
N PRO A 4 5.71 8.02 -7.23
CA PRO A 4 6.36 9.32 -7.38
C PRO A 4 6.98 9.48 -8.77
N ALA A 5 6.98 10.69 -9.34
CA ALA A 5 7.54 10.99 -10.66
C ALA A 5 9.07 10.80 -10.77
N ARG A 6 9.77 10.70 -9.62
CA ARG A 6 11.21 10.47 -9.56
C ARG A 6 11.46 9.20 -8.75
N ARG A 7 12.46 8.42 -9.17
CA ARG A 7 12.88 7.16 -8.51
C ARG A 7 11.78 6.08 -8.51
N SER A 8 10.95 6.04 -9.55
CA SER A 8 10.03 4.96 -9.85
C SER A 8 10.40 4.29 -11.17
N ALA A 9 10.03 3.02 -11.34
CA ALA A 9 10.05 2.40 -12.66
C ALA A 9 8.96 3.05 -13.54
N SER A 10 9.30 3.36 -14.79
CA SER A 10 8.37 3.82 -15.82
C SER A 10 7.72 2.64 -16.55
N ASP A 11 6.69 2.91 -17.36
CA ASP A 11 6.02 1.95 -18.23
C ASP A 11 7.02 1.32 -19.20
N THR A 12 7.59 0.19 -18.80
CA THR A 12 8.63 -0.54 -19.53
C THR A 12 8.16 -1.98 -19.76
N PRO A 13 8.67 -2.67 -20.79
CA PRO A 13 8.36 -4.08 -21.01
C PRO A 13 8.62 -4.96 -19.78
N ALA A 14 9.64 -4.62 -18.98
CA ALA A 14 9.94 -5.29 -17.72
C ALA A 14 8.81 -5.16 -16.68
N VAL A 15 8.20 -3.97 -16.56
CA VAL A 15 7.04 -3.74 -15.67
C VAL A 15 5.83 -4.55 -16.14
N PHE A 16 5.56 -4.57 -17.46
CA PHE A 16 4.47 -5.37 -18.01
C PHE A 16 4.66 -6.86 -17.73
N ALA A 17 5.85 -7.40 -17.99
CA ALA A 17 6.19 -8.79 -17.71
C ALA A 17 6.09 -9.13 -16.21
N ALA A 18 6.67 -8.30 -15.34
CA ALA A 18 6.64 -8.50 -13.88
C ALA A 18 5.22 -8.41 -13.30
N SER A 19 4.33 -7.61 -13.91
CA SER A 19 2.94 -7.46 -13.48
C SER A 19 2.01 -8.59 -13.94
N ALA A 20 2.51 -9.55 -14.73
CA ALA A 20 1.70 -10.58 -15.39
C ALA A 20 0.50 -9.98 -16.18
N GLY A 21 0.70 -8.79 -16.77
CA GLY A 21 -0.35 -8.06 -17.52
C GLY A 21 -1.26 -7.17 -16.67
N ALA A 22 -1.15 -7.17 -15.34
CA ALA A 22 -1.97 -6.31 -14.48
C ALA A 22 -1.78 -4.81 -14.75
N ALA A 23 -0.60 -4.40 -15.24
CA ALA A 23 -0.32 -3.01 -15.61
C ALA A 23 -1.28 -2.44 -16.68
N ALA A 24 -1.92 -3.29 -17.49
CA ALA A 24 -2.92 -2.86 -18.48
C ALA A 24 -4.29 -2.52 -17.88
N TRP A 25 -4.59 -3.02 -16.68
CA TRP A 25 -5.93 -2.98 -16.10
C TRP A 25 -6.00 -2.21 -14.78
N VAL A 26 -4.90 -2.16 -14.03
CA VAL A 26 -4.84 -1.47 -12.75
C VAL A 26 -4.56 0.01 -12.99
N PRO A 27 -5.48 0.93 -12.63
CA PRO A 27 -5.23 2.35 -12.77
C PRO A 27 -4.01 2.76 -11.97
N HIS A 28 -3.13 3.55 -12.58
CA HIS A 28 -1.99 4.11 -11.90
C HIS A 28 -1.88 5.63 -12.11
N ALA A 29 -1.31 6.32 -11.12
CA ALA A 29 -1.09 7.75 -11.15
C ALA A 29 0.35 8.08 -10.78
N VAL A 30 0.96 8.96 -11.55
CA VAL A 30 2.30 9.49 -11.29
C VAL A 30 2.16 10.85 -10.60
N VAL A 31 2.74 11.00 -9.41
CA VAL A 31 2.63 12.23 -8.61
C VAL A 31 3.99 12.90 -8.40
N PRO A 32 4.08 14.24 -8.46
CA PRO A 32 5.36 14.93 -8.25
C PRO A 32 5.80 14.90 -6.78
N ASN A 33 4.86 14.77 -5.84
CA ASN A 33 5.12 14.74 -4.40
C ASN A 33 4.18 13.73 -3.73
N LEU A 34 4.77 12.65 -3.18
CA LEU A 34 4.02 11.57 -2.53
C LEU A 34 3.33 12.02 -1.24
N VAL A 35 3.97 12.88 -0.43
CA VAL A 35 3.39 13.36 0.83
C VAL A 35 2.13 14.17 0.55
N ARG A 36 2.16 15.06 -0.45
CA ARG A 36 0.98 15.82 -0.87
C ARG A 36 -0.15 14.92 -1.39
N ALA A 37 0.19 13.84 -2.10
CA ALA A 37 -0.80 12.86 -2.54
C ALA A 37 -1.41 12.09 -1.34
N MET A 38 -0.63 11.76 -0.32
CA MET A 38 -1.13 11.14 0.91
C MET A 38 -2.08 12.08 1.67
N GLU A 39 -1.74 13.37 1.78
CA GLU A 39 -2.62 14.38 2.40
C GLU A 39 -3.95 14.54 1.64
N LEU A 40 -3.90 14.49 0.30
CA LEU A 40 -5.12 14.50 -0.51
C LEU A 40 -5.98 13.26 -0.25
N LEU A 41 -5.38 12.07 -0.16
CA LEU A 41 -6.09 10.84 0.19
C LEU A 41 -6.73 10.94 1.58
N LYS A 42 -6.02 11.50 2.56
CA LYS A 42 -6.58 11.78 3.90
C LYS A 42 -7.80 12.70 3.84
N SER A 43 -7.74 13.76 3.04
CA SER A 43 -8.89 14.66 2.85
C SER A 43 -10.10 13.99 2.16
N ALA A 44 -9.90 12.82 1.55
CA ALA A 44 -10.92 11.98 0.94
C ALA A 44 -11.26 10.74 1.79
N ASP A 45 -11.04 10.84 3.11
CA ASP A 45 -11.34 9.84 4.13
C ASP A 45 -10.57 8.52 4.01
N PHE A 46 -9.41 8.51 3.33
CA PHE A 46 -8.52 7.36 3.36
C PHE A 46 -7.66 7.34 4.62
N TRP A 47 -7.59 6.17 5.24
CA TRP A 47 -6.62 5.87 6.29
C TRP A 47 -5.31 5.38 5.67
N ILE A 48 -4.20 6.01 6.06
CA ILE A 48 -2.90 5.78 5.46
C ILE A 48 -2.09 4.81 6.33
N TYR A 49 -1.84 3.60 5.81
CA TYR A 49 -1.04 2.58 6.47
C TYR A 49 0.34 2.48 5.82
N GLY A 50 1.40 2.72 6.58
CA GLY A 50 2.78 2.58 6.13
C GLY A 50 3.35 1.21 6.47
N ALA A 51 3.97 0.53 5.51
CA ALA A 51 4.65 -0.73 5.74
C ALA A 51 6.09 -0.51 6.24
N ASP A 52 6.37 -0.90 7.47
CA ASP A 52 7.71 -0.87 8.08
C ASP A 52 7.81 -1.98 9.15
N MET A 53 9.01 -2.48 9.42
CA MET A 53 9.20 -3.53 10.42
C MET A 53 8.89 -3.04 11.84
N ALA A 54 9.12 -1.76 12.12
CA ALA A 54 8.86 -1.15 13.43
C ALA A 54 7.42 -0.60 13.51
N GLY A 55 6.44 -1.49 13.41
CA GLY A 55 5.01 -1.17 13.40
C GLY A 55 4.13 -2.22 14.07
N THR A 56 2.83 -1.92 14.15
CA THR A 56 1.80 -2.84 14.64
C THR A 56 1.71 -4.06 13.72
N PRO A 57 1.73 -5.30 14.24
CA PRO A 57 1.53 -6.48 13.41
C PRO A 57 0.26 -6.36 12.58
N ALA A 58 0.36 -6.58 11.26
CA ALA A 58 -0.73 -6.30 10.32
C ALA A 58 -2.05 -6.99 10.71
N HIS A 59 -1.97 -8.23 11.20
CA HIS A 59 -3.12 -9.02 11.67
C HIS A 59 -3.82 -8.46 12.93
N GLN A 60 -3.24 -7.46 13.59
CA GLN A 60 -3.80 -6.78 14.76
C GLN A 60 -4.28 -5.36 14.42
N ALA A 61 -3.91 -4.85 13.24
CA ALA A 61 -4.16 -3.46 12.86
C ALA A 61 -5.62 -3.19 12.42
N GLN A 62 -6.42 -4.23 12.15
CA GLN A 62 -7.82 -4.15 11.72
C GLN A 62 -8.04 -3.10 10.62
N MET A 63 -7.44 -3.31 9.46
CA MET A 63 -7.38 -2.34 8.35
C MET A 63 -8.75 -2.26 7.64
N LYS A 64 -9.66 -1.45 8.18
CA LYS A 64 -11.05 -1.30 7.71
C LYS A 64 -11.27 0.05 7.03
N GLY A 65 -12.32 0.13 6.20
CA GLY A 65 -12.73 1.36 5.52
C GLY A 65 -11.91 1.66 4.27
N ARG A 66 -11.76 2.95 3.94
CA ARG A 66 -10.95 3.39 2.80
C ARG A 66 -9.47 3.31 3.19
N VAL A 67 -8.75 2.35 2.62
CA VAL A 67 -7.35 2.08 2.98
C VAL A 67 -6.42 2.54 1.86
N ALA A 68 -5.37 3.26 2.22
CA ALA A 68 -4.22 3.51 1.35
C ALA A 68 -2.96 2.90 1.99
N LEU A 69 -2.42 1.86 1.35
CA LEU A 69 -1.19 1.21 1.77
C LEU A 69 0.02 1.90 1.11
N VAL A 70 1.02 2.26 1.92
CA VAL A 70 2.25 2.90 1.47
C VAL A 70 3.42 1.96 1.71
N LEU A 71 4.16 1.69 0.64
CA LEU A 71 5.31 0.79 0.64
C LEU A 71 6.59 1.61 0.52
N GLY A 72 7.60 1.20 1.28
CA GLY A 72 8.94 1.78 1.21
C GLY A 72 9.69 1.43 -0.06
N GLY A 73 10.79 2.15 -0.30
CA GLY A 73 11.75 1.76 -1.34
C GLY A 73 12.62 0.60 -0.88
N GLU A 74 13.21 -0.13 -1.82
CA GLU A 74 14.13 -1.24 -1.52
C GLU A 74 15.25 -0.81 -0.56
N GLY A 75 15.43 -1.58 0.52
CA GLY A 75 16.49 -1.43 1.53
C GLY A 75 16.40 -0.22 2.47
N LYS A 76 15.64 0.83 2.13
CA LYS A 76 15.56 2.07 2.96
C LYS A 76 14.25 2.22 3.73
N GLY A 77 13.27 1.37 3.47
CA GLY A 77 11.94 1.48 4.07
C GLY A 77 11.24 2.79 3.68
N LEU A 78 10.41 3.30 4.59
CA LEU A 78 9.70 4.57 4.39
C LEU A 78 10.63 5.75 4.64
N SER A 79 10.59 6.75 3.75
CA SER A 79 11.26 8.02 4.04
C SER A 79 10.66 8.68 5.29
N ARG A 80 11.45 9.47 6.01
CA ARG A 80 11.01 10.12 7.26
C ARG A 80 9.66 10.85 7.12
N LEU A 81 9.51 11.69 6.09
CA LEU A 81 8.26 12.45 5.88
C LEU A 81 7.09 11.52 5.58
N VAL A 82 7.28 10.53 4.71
CA VAL A 82 6.25 9.53 4.41
C VAL A 82 5.81 8.79 5.67
N ARG A 83 6.76 8.33 6.50
CA ARG A 83 6.46 7.67 7.76
C ARG A 83 5.65 8.55 8.71
N GLN A 84 6.00 9.84 8.81
CA GLN A 84 5.29 10.81 9.65
C GLN A 84 3.87 11.12 9.14
N THR A 85 3.63 11.02 7.83
CA THR A 85 2.31 11.28 7.24
C THR A 85 1.38 10.07 7.35
N CYS A 86 1.90 8.86 7.56
CA CYS A 86 1.09 7.67 7.80
C CYS A 86 0.30 7.79 9.11
N ASP A 87 -0.93 7.29 9.14
CA ASP A 87 -1.75 7.22 10.35
C ASP A 87 -1.30 6.07 11.25
N VAL A 88 -0.95 4.93 10.63
CA VAL A 88 -0.50 3.74 11.33
C VAL A 88 0.68 3.13 10.56
N ILE A 89 1.68 2.67 11.29
CA ILE A 89 2.76 1.85 10.73
C ILE A 89 2.42 0.39 11.01
N VAL A 90 2.37 -0.43 9.97
CA VAL A 90 2.08 -1.87 10.04
C VAL A 90 3.30 -2.69 9.66
N SER A 91 3.45 -3.82 10.35
CA SER A 91 4.57 -4.75 10.18
C SER A 91 4.09 -6.14 9.82
N ILE A 92 4.93 -6.88 9.10
CA ILE A 92 4.78 -8.34 8.93
C ILE A 92 5.74 -8.97 9.92
N PRO A 93 5.25 -9.69 10.95
CA PRO A 93 6.13 -10.39 11.88
C PRO A 93 7.01 -11.39 11.14
N THR A 94 8.32 -11.27 11.29
CA THR A 94 9.31 -12.22 10.79
C THR A 94 9.95 -12.96 11.97
N GLN A 95 10.51 -14.14 11.70
CA GLN A 95 11.30 -14.90 12.67
C GLN A 95 12.74 -15.04 12.16
N GLY A 96 13.71 -15.04 13.07
CA GLY A 96 15.13 -15.22 12.73
C GLY A 96 15.85 -13.92 12.33
N LYS A 97 16.94 -14.03 11.56
CA LYS A 97 17.85 -12.93 11.20
C LYS A 97 17.43 -12.16 9.94
N ILE A 98 16.16 -12.22 9.55
CA ILE A 98 15.70 -11.57 8.32
C ILE A 98 15.31 -10.14 8.64
N ASP A 99 16.15 -9.21 8.16
CA ASP A 99 16.02 -7.77 8.41
C ASP A 99 15.05 -7.07 7.44
N SER A 100 14.42 -7.77 6.50
CA SER A 100 13.26 -7.29 5.71
C SER A 100 12.80 -8.35 4.71
N LEU A 101 11.53 -8.25 4.30
CA LEU A 101 11.01 -8.96 3.14
C LEU A 101 11.20 -8.14 1.87
N ASN A 102 11.25 -8.81 0.72
CA ASN A 102 11.13 -8.14 -0.58
C ASN A 102 9.83 -7.31 -0.62
N VAL A 103 9.89 -6.11 -1.20
CA VAL A 103 8.77 -5.17 -1.24
C VAL A 103 7.53 -5.79 -1.91
N SER A 104 7.69 -6.60 -2.96
CA SER A 104 6.56 -7.25 -3.63
C SER A 104 5.88 -8.32 -2.76
N VAL A 105 6.67 -9.10 -2.03
CA VAL A 105 6.17 -10.10 -1.07
C VAL A 105 5.44 -9.42 0.08
N ALA A 106 6.03 -8.37 0.65
CA ALA A 106 5.40 -7.59 1.71
C ALA A 106 4.08 -6.95 1.23
N ALA A 107 4.08 -6.39 0.02
CA ALA A 107 2.87 -5.83 -0.59
C ALA A 107 1.77 -6.88 -0.73
N GLY A 108 2.09 -8.07 -1.23
CA GLY A 108 1.14 -9.17 -1.38
C GLY A 108 0.51 -9.59 -0.06
N ILE A 109 1.32 -9.78 0.99
CA ILE A 109 0.84 -10.17 2.32
C ILE A 109 -0.07 -9.10 2.92
N LEU A 110 0.36 -7.82 2.87
CA LEU A 110 -0.42 -6.72 3.44
C LEU A 110 -1.72 -6.46 2.68
N MET A 111 -1.71 -6.53 1.34
CA MET A 111 -2.93 -6.41 0.54
C MET A 111 -3.91 -7.54 0.82
N TYR A 112 -3.41 -8.77 1.02
CA TYR A 112 -4.25 -9.90 1.41
C TYR A 112 -4.88 -9.68 2.80
N GLU A 113 -4.10 -9.17 3.75
CA GLU A 113 -4.58 -8.85 5.10
C GLU A 113 -5.66 -7.75 5.07
N ILE A 114 -5.45 -6.68 4.31
CA ILE A 114 -6.47 -5.64 4.08
C ILE A 114 -7.74 -6.27 3.50
N ARG A 115 -7.60 -7.15 2.49
CA ARG A 115 -8.75 -7.82 1.88
C ARG A 115 -9.49 -8.75 2.85
N ARG A 116 -8.78 -9.36 3.81
CA ARG A 116 -9.36 -10.20 4.88
C ARG A 116 -10.21 -9.38 5.84
N ASP A 117 -9.77 -8.18 6.18
CA ASP A 117 -10.51 -7.25 7.05
C ASP A 117 -11.65 -6.53 6.31
N PHE A 118 -11.65 -6.57 4.98
CA PHE A 118 -12.75 -6.06 4.16
C PHE A 118 -13.97 -7.01 4.22
N PRO A 119 -15.11 -6.56 4.78
CA PRO A 119 -16.34 -7.36 4.73
C PRO A 119 -16.71 -7.57 3.26
N ALA A 120 -16.81 -8.83 2.86
CA ALA A 120 -17.05 -9.21 1.48
C ALA A 120 -18.47 -8.80 1.04
N ALA A 121 -18.58 -7.72 0.28
CA ALA A 121 -19.51 -7.57 -0.84
C ALA A 121 -19.26 -6.23 -1.54
N LEU A 122 -18.43 -6.27 -2.61
CA LEU A 122 -18.60 -5.35 -3.72
C LEU A 122 -19.79 -5.89 -4.51
N THR A 123 -20.90 -5.17 -4.52
CA THR A 123 -22.00 -5.48 -5.46
C THR A 123 -21.52 -5.19 -6.88
N GLU A 124 -22.09 -5.85 -7.90
CA GLU A 124 -21.68 -5.76 -9.31
C GLU A 124 -21.55 -4.32 -9.84
N ASP A 125 -22.24 -3.37 -9.22
CA ASP A 125 -22.22 -1.93 -9.53
C ASP A 125 -21.02 -1.14 -8.93
N GLY A 126 -20.03 -1.81 -8.33
CA GLY A 126 -18.86 -1.16 -7.74
C GLY A 126 -19.15 -0.38 -6.43
N LYS A 127 -20.34 -0.54 -5.85
CA LYS A 127 -20.70 0.00 -4.54
C LYS A 127 -20.22 -0.94 -3.42
N ILE A 128 -19.62 -0.36 -2.39
CA ILE A 128 -19.24 -1.08 -1.17
C ILE A 128 -20.51 -1.26 -0.34
N SER A 129 -21.01 -2.48 -0.21
CA SER A 129 -22.13 -2.74 0.70
C SER A 129 -21.63 -2.73 2.15
N GLY A 130 -22.38 -2.08 3.06
CA GLY A 130 -22.09 -2.13 4.50
C GLY A 130 -21.22 -1.00 5.07
N VAL A 131 -20.78 -0.03 4.26
CA VAL A 131 -20.28 1.25 4.80
C VAL A 131 -21.49 2.17 5.01
N ARG A 132 -21.86 2.38 6.28
CA ARG A 132 -22.71 3.52 6.66
C ARG A 132 -21.89 4.80 6.55
#